data_AF-A0ABD1CC59-F1
#
_entry.id   AF-A0ABD1CC59-F1
#
_cell.length_a   1.000
_cell.length_b   1.000
_cell.length_c   1.000
_cell.angle_alpha   90.00
_cell.angle_beta   90.00
_cell.angle_gamma   90.00
#
_symmetry.space_group_name_H-M   'P 1'
#
loop_
_entity.id
_entity.type
_entity.pdbx_description
1 polymer ?
#
loop_
_entity_poly.entity_id
_entity_poly.type
_entity_poly.pdbx_seq_one_letter_code
_entity_poly.pdbx_strand_id
1 'polypeptide(L)'
;MGEEVPYDPSCTSGYISNPWDPQPTKLELFLLLNEQLKAEDASTRAFYRRVVEIESLLKERRKQIESPKLSFSLFDPLRNSEARRMRLEKYEQTKAREELIKKQQADFLAPYLLRLDGSPAAKERLMAAYQDCKDDLRQFYHKLEDEMRVRLDELASEEHSLKRFLAKFQEHFEDEEYEKFIMEGENIELNKNVVQMRIENLRDEYRHKAEHLDRALYEDERLNGRAPVEVKFEEK
;
A
#
# COMPACT_ATOMS: atom_id res chain seq x y z
N MET A 1 45.73 19.02 14.17
CA MET A 1 47.08 19.57 13.90
C MET A 1 47.88 19.30 15.16
N GLY A 2 48.50 18.12 15.26
CA GLY A 2 49.31 17.77 16.42
C GLY A 2 50.64 18.50 16.35
N GLU A 3 51.10 19.07 17.46
CA GLU A 3 52.42 19.68 17.54
C GLU A 3 53.48 18.63 17.16
N GLU A 4 54.30 18.94 16.17
CA GLU A 4 55.43 18.11 15.78
C GLU A 4 56.42 18.10 16.95
N VAL A 5 56.51 16.96 17.64
CA VAL A 5 57.48 16.79 18.74
C VAL A 5 58.88 16.79 18.13
N PRO A 6 59.76 17.75 18.50
CA PRO A 6 61.11 17.79 17.96
C PRO A 6 61.89 16.55 18.38
N TYR A 7 62.62 15.95 17.44
CA TYR A 7 63.45 14.79 17.73
C TYR A 7 64.56 15.14 18.71
N ASP A 8 64.56 14.48 19.87
CA ASP A 8 65.61 14.58 20.87
C ASP A 8 66.53 13.34 20.79
N PRO A 9 67.79 13.49 20.34
CA PRO A 9 68.76 12.40 20.29
C PRO A 9 69.09 11.79 21.66
N SER A 10 68.83 12.49 22.76
CA SER A 10 69.06 11.95 24.11
C SER A 10 67.98 10.96 24.55
N CYS A 11 66.81 11.00 23.90
CA CYS A 11 65.67 10.13 24.17
C CYS A 11 65.66 8.87 23.30
N THR A 12 66.66 8.67 22.43
CA THR A 12 66.76 7.50 21.56
C THR A 12 68.06 6.75 21.80
N SER A 13 67.96 5.42 21.91
CA SER A 13 69.11 4.55 22.04
C SER A 13 68.93 3.32 21.16
N GLY A 14 69.98 2.95 20.45
CA GLY A 14 70.02 1.70 19.68
C GLY A 14 70.47 0.56 20.58
N TYR A 15 69.68 -0.51 20.64
CA TYR A 15 70.12 -1.74 21.27
C TYR A 15 71.04 -2.52 20.32
N ILE A 16 72.20 -2.93 20.81
CA ILE A 16 73.16 -3.74 20.06
C ILE A 16 73.47 -5.00 20.88
N SER A 17 73.25 -6.17 20.29
CA SER A 17 73.46 -7.46 20.94
C SER A 17 74.94 -7.81 21.09
N ASN A 18 75.79 -7.36 20.17
CA ASN A 18 77.23 -7.59 20.18
C ASN A 18 78.01 -6.27 20.42
N PRO A 19 78.79 -6.14 21.50
CA PRO A 19 79.52 -4.91 21.83
C PRO A 19 80.59 -4.47 20.82
N TRP A 20 81.00 -5.37 19.92
CA TRP A 20 82.01 -5.10 18.89
C TRP A 20 81.43 -4.60 17.56
N ASP A 21 80.11 -4.59 17.42
CA ASP A 21 79.44 -4.09 16.22
C ASP A 21 79.45 -2.54 16.18
N PRO A 22 79.44 -1.94 14.98
CA PRO A 22 79.39 -0.48 14.86
C PRO A 22 78.11 0.06 15.49
N GLN A 23 78.24 1.12 16.28
CA GLN A 23 77.06 1.78 16.85
C GLN A 23 76.25 2.46 15.75
N PRO A 24 74.90 2.32 15.77
CA PRO A 24 74.05 2.97 14.79
C PRO A 24 74.18 4.48 14.91
N THR A 25 74.23 5.14 13.77
CA THR A 25 74.32 6.60 13.72
C THR A 25 73.01 7.23 14.16
N LYS A 26 73.09 8.47 14.66
CA LYS A 26 71.90 9.23 15.09
C LYS A 26 70.85 9.39 13.98
N LEU A 27 71.30 9.43 12.71
CA LEU A 27 70.43 9.50 11.55
C LEU A 27 69.70 8.17 11.30
N GLU A 28 70.40 7.04 11.41
CA GLU A 28 69.80 5.71 11.27
C GLU A 28 68.76 5.47 12.36
N LEU A 29 69.05 5.86 13.61
CA LEU A 29 68.09 5.78 14.71
C LEU A 29 66.84 6.65 14.47
N PHE A 30 67.01 7.85 13.92
CA PHE A 30 65.89 8.72 13.55
C PHE A 30 65.03 8.12 12.42
N LEU A 31 65.65 7.56 11.39
CA LEU A 31 64.92 6.91 10.28
C LEU A 31 64.18 5.67 10.77
N LEU A 32 64.82 4.85 11.61
CA LEU A 32 64.19 3.68 12.23
C LEU A 32 63.00 4.07 13.11
N LEU A 33 63.12 5.12 13.91
CA LEU A 33 62.01 5.64 14.71
C LEU A 33 60.83 6.06 13.83
N ASN A 34 61.08 6.75 12.72
CA ASN A 34 60.03 7.14 11.78
C ASN A 34 59.35 5.93 11.13
N GLU A 35 60.09 4.87 10.81
CA GLU A 35 59.52 3.63 10.30
C GLU A 35 58.66 2.93 11.35
N GLN A 36 59.12 2.88 12.60
CA GLN A 36 58.38 2.30 13.72
C GLN A 36 57.09 3.06 14.00
N LEU A 37 57.11 4.40 14.00
CA LEU A 37 55.90 5.22 14.17
C LEU A 37 54.89 4.97 13.04
N LYS A 38 55.35 4.87 11.79
CA LYS A 38 54.49 4.51 10.65
C LYS A 38 53.90 3.11 10.79
N ALA A 39 54.70 2.15 11.25
CA ALA A 39 54.25 0.77 11.47
C ALA A 39 53.24 0.69 12.61
N GLU A 40 53.44 1.44 13.70
CA GLU A 40 52.53 1.56 14.82
C GLU A 40 51.18 2.13 14.36
N ASP A 41 51.19 3.25 13.63
CA ASP A 41 49.99 3.85 13.05
C ASP A 41 49.24 2.86 12.13
N ALA A 42 49.97 2.16 11.26
CA ALA A 42 49.40 1.17 10.36
C ALA A 42 48.77 -0.01 11.12
N SER A 43 49.44 -0.50 12.17
CA SER A 43 48.97 -1.59 13.01
C SER A 43 47.73 -1.19 13.82
N THR A 44 47.72 0.02 14.38
CA THR A 44 46.59 0.60 15.12
C THR A 44 45.37 0.72 14.21
N ARG A 45 45.53 1.28 13.01
CA ARG A 45 44.44 1.36 12.02
C ARG A 45 43.97 -0.02 11.55
N ALA A 46 44.86 -1.00 11.42
CA ALA A 46 44.48 -2.37 11.08
C ALA A 46 43.66 -3.01 12.20
N PHE A 47 44.06 -2.84 13.46
CA PHE A 47 43.32 -3.32 14.62
C PHE A 47 41.90 -2.75 14.67
N TYR A 48 41.74 -1.42 14.57
CA TYR A 48 40.41 -0.81 14.57
C TYR A 48 39.52 -1.30 13.42
N ARG A 49 40.09 -1.50 12.21
CA ARG A 49 39.34 -2.08 11.09
C ARG A 49 38.84 -3.48 11.39
N ARG A 50 39.66 -4.32 12.02
CA ARG A 50 39.27 -5.68 12.42
C ARG A 50 38.20 -5.68 13.50
N VAL A 51 38.27 -4.76 14.47
CA VAL A 51 37.22 -4.62 15.50
C VAL A 51 35.88 -4.31 14.85
N VAL A 52 35.82 -3.35 13.93
CA VAL A 52 34.58 -2.99 13.21
C VAL A 52 34.05 -4.16 12.36
N GLU A 53 34.94 -4.91 11.70
CA GLU A 53 34.57 -6.09 10.91
C GLU A 53 33.98 -7.21 11.79
N ILE A 54 34.55 -7.44 12.98
CA ILE A 54 34.02 -8.43 13.92
C ILE A 54 32.62 -7.99 14.41
N GLU A 55 32.46 -6.71 14.75
CA GLU A 55 31.16 -6.19 15.18
C GLU A 55 30.09 -6.29 14.09
N SER A 56 30.45 -6.03 12.83
CA SER A 56 29.53 -6.17 11.69
C SER A 56 29.10 -7.62 11.48
N LEU A 57 30.05 -8.57 11.52
CA LEU A 57 29.77 -10.00 11.42
C LEU A 57 28.86 -10.50 12.55
N LEU A 58 29.10 -10.05 13.79
CA LEU A 58 28.27 -10.41 14.93
C LEU A 58 26.86 -9.81 14.82
N LYS A 59 26.72 -8.61 14.25
CA LYS A 59 25.41 -8.00 13.98
C LYS A 59 24.65 -8.76 12.90
N GLU A 60 25.31 -9.18 11.83
CA GLU A 60 24.70 -10.01 10.78
C GLU A 60 24.28 -11.38 11.30
N ARG A 61 25.12 -12.05 12.09
CA ARG A 61 24.78 -13.32 12.75
C ARG A 61 23.53 -13.19 13.63
N ARG A 62 23.43 -12.13 14.44
CA ARG A 62 22.22 -11.87 15.24
C ARG A 62 20.97 -11.73 14.37
N LYS A 63 21.03 -10.95 13.30
CA LYS A 63 19.91 -10.80 12.35
C LYS A 63 19.50 -12.13 11.70
N GLN A 64 20.46 -12.97 11.36
CA GLN A 64 20.20 -14.30 10.77
C GLN A 64 19.53 -15.25 11.78
N ILE A 65 19.89 -15.16 13.06
CA ILE A 65 19.28 -15.97 14.13
C ILE A 65 17.86 -15.48 14.45
N GLU A 66 17.66 -14.17 14.56
CA GLU A 66 16.35 -13.57 14.85
C GLU A 66 15.36 -13.75 13.69
N SER A 67 15.85 -13.76 12.45
CA SER A 67 15.03 -13.90 11.25
C SER A 67 15.68 -14.84 10.23
N PRO A 68 15.63 -16.16 10.47
CA PRO A 68 16.22 -17.13 9.55
C PRO A 68 15.44 -17.12 8.23
N LYS A 69 16.03 -16.50 7.20
CA LYS A 69 15.51 -16.55 5.82
C LYS A 69 16.23 -17.65 5.08
N LEU A 70 15.50 -18.70 4.72
CA LEU A 70 16.01 -19.71 3.79
C LEU A 70 16.21 -19.07 2.41
N SER A 71 17.31 -19.40 1.73
CA SER A 71 17.55 -18.98 0.35
C SER A 71 16.61 -19.63 -0.65
N PHE A 72 15.98 -20.73 -0.26
CA PHE A 72 14.94 -21.43 -1.02
C PHE A 72 13.75 -21.74 -0.10
N SER A 73 12.55 -21.52 -0.61
CA SER A 73 11.34 -21.98 0.07
C SER A 73 11.20 -23.49 -0.10
N LEU A 74 10.90 -24.23 0.98
CA LEU A 74 10.47 -25.63 0.88
C LEU A 74 9.19 -25.78 0.04
N PHE A 75 8.44 -24.68 -0.12
CA PHE A 75 7.23 -24.57 -0.92
C PHE A 75 7.47 -23.74 -2.19
N ASP A 76 8.66 -23.83 -2.80
CA ASP A 76 8.93 -23.16 -4.07
C ASP A 76 7.94 -23.65 -5.15
N PRO A 77 6.95 -22.81 -5.53
CA PRO A 77 5.89 -23.23 -6.42
C PRO A 77 6.34 -23.39 -7.87
N LEU A 78 7.57 -22.99 -8.21
CA LEU A 78 8.16 -23.13 -9.54
C LEU A 78 8.80 -24.51 -9.77
N ARG A 79 9.18 -25.23 -8.70
CA ARG A 79 9.79 -26.58 -8.81
C ARG A 79 8.77 -27.72 -8.85
N ASN A 80 7.56 -27.53 -8.32
CA ASN A 80 6.48 -28.52 -8.43
C ASN A 80 5.62 -28.23 -9.68
N SER A 81 6.01 -28.83 -10.81
CA SER A 81 5.35 -28.67 -12.11
C SER A 81 3.87 -29.05 -12.08
N GLU A 82 3.49 -30.06 -11.30
CA GLU A 82 2.10 -30.50 -11.15
C GLU A 82 1.26 -29.48 -10.36
N ALA A 83 1.78 -28.98 -9.24
CA ALA A 83 1.10 -27.95 -8.46
C ALA A 83 0.98 -26.62 -9.23
N ARG A 84 1.89 -26.33 -10.17
CA ARG A 84 1.80 -25.18 -11.07
C ARG A 84 0.68 -25.37 -12.10
N ARG A 85 0.60 -26.54 -12.75
CA ARG A 85 -0.45 -26.86 -13.72
C ARG A 85 -1.85 -26.76 -13.11
N MET A 86 -2.07 -27.39 -11.95
CA MET A 86 -3.36 -27.36 -11.26
C MET A 86 -3.82 -25.94 -10.88
N ARG A 87 -2.88 -25.04 -10.57
CA ARG A 87 -3.19 -23.64 -10.27
C ARG A 87 -3.52 -22.84 -11.52
N LEU A 88 -2.81 -23.07 -12.62
CA LEU A 88 -3.08 -22.41 -13.88
C LEU A 88 -4.46 -22.80 -14.43
N GLU A 89 -4.81 -24.08 -14.38
CA GLU A 89 -6.14 -24.57 -14.78
C GLU A 89 -7.24 -23.98 -13.91
N LYS A 90 -7.05 -23.91 -12.58
CA LYS A 90 -8.01 -23.23 -11.69
C LYS A 90 -8.15 -21.75 -12.01
N TYR A 91 -7.04 -21.07 -12.29
CA TYR A 91 -7.06 -19.66 -12.65
C TYR A 91 -7.80 -19.42 -13.96
N GLU A 92 -7.56 -20.25 -14.98
CA GLU A 92 -8.27 -20.19 -16.27
C GLU A 92 -9.76 -20.47 -16.12
N GLN A 93 -10.14 -21.48 -15.32
CA GLN A 93 -11.54 -21.77 -15.03
C GLN A 93 -12.24 -20.61 -14.30
N THR A 94 -11.59 -20.02 -13.30
CA THR A 94 -12.15 -18.86 -12.59
C THR A 94 -12.29 -17.66 -13.51
N LYS A 95 -11.27 -17.37 -14.33
CA LYS A 95 -11.31 -16.27 -15.29
C LYS A 95 -12.40 -16.47 -16.34
N ALA A 96 -12.56 -17.68 -16.87
CA ALA A 96 -13.64 -18.01 -17.80
C ALA A 96 -15.02 -17.84 -17.16
N ARG A 97 -15.17 -18.25 -15.89
CA ARG A 97 -16.42 -18.04 -15.13
C ARG A 97 -16.70 -16.56 -14.90
N GLU A 98 -15.70 -15.77 -14.54
CA GLU A 98 -15.84 -14.32 -14.37
C GLU A 98 -16.22 -13.62 -15.69
N GLU A 99 -15.62 -14.04 -16.81
CA GLU A 99 -15.96 -13.51 -18.14
C GLU A 99 -17.39 -13.88 -18.55
N LEU A 100 -17.86 -15.08 -18.20
CA LEU A 100 -19.26 -15.48 -18.40
C LEU A 100 -20.21 -14.65 -17.54
N ILE A 101 -19.88 -14.42 -16.26
CA ILE A 101 -20.67 -13.58 -15.35
C ILE A 101 -20.72 -12.14 -15.84
N LYS A 102 -19.62 -11.60 -16.39
CA LYS A 102 -19.58 -10.25 -16.98
C LYS A 102 -20.43 -10.13 -18.24
N LYS A 103 -20.62 -11.22 -18.99
CA LYS A 103 -21.45 -11.26 -20.21
C LYS A 103 -22.93 -11.45 -19.91
N GLN A 104 -23.27 -12.14 -18.83
CA GLN A 104 -24.65 -12.26 -18.36
C GLN A 104 -25.06 -10.93 -17.73
N GLN A 105 -26.10 -10.29 -18.27
CA GLN A 105 -26.71 -9.14 -17.60
C GLN A 105 -27.24 -9.59 -16.24
N ALA A 106 -26.94 -8.81 -15.20
CA ALA A 106 -27.39 -9.12 -13.85
C ALA A 106 -28.94 -9.10 -13.82
N ASP A 107 -29.54 -10.22 -13.40
CA ASP A 107 -30.97 -10.30 -13.19
C ASP A 107 -31.34 -9.60 -11.88
N PHE A 108 -31.71 -8.33 -11.98
CA PHE A 108 -32.09 -7.50 -10.83
C PHE A 108 -33.38 -7.97 -10.16
N LEU A 109 -34.23 -8.73 -10.86
CA LEU A 109 -35.56 -9.11 -10.42
C LEU A 109 -35.56 -10.50 -9.74
N ALA A 110 -34.59 -11.37 -10.04
CA ALA A 110 -34.47 -12.71 -9.45
C ALA A 110 -34.61 -12.77 -7.92
N PRO A 111 -33.95 -11.90 -7.11
CA PRO A 111 -34.09 -11.92 -5.66
C PRO A 111 -35.52 -11.63 -5.16
N TYR A 112 -36.30 -10.88 -5.94
CA TYR A 112 -37.68 -10.50 -5.62
C TYR A 112 -38.66 -11.60 -6.06
N LEU A 113 -38.37 -12.26 -7.18
CA LEU A 113 -39.18 -13.37 -7.71
C LEU A 113 -39.03 -14.65 -6.90
N LEU A 114 -37.85 -14.91 -6.32
CA LEU A 114 -37.64 -16.05 -5.41
C LEU A 114 -38.58 -16.03 -4.19
N ARG A 115 -39.08 -14.85 -3.80
CA ARG A 115 -40.03 -14.69 -2.68
C ARG A 115 -41.48 -14.97 -3.09
N LEU A 116 -41.75 -15.14 -4.38
CA LEU A 116 -43.06 -15.43 -4.93
C LEU A 116 -43.11 -16.93 -5.25
N ASP A 117 -43.50 -17.74 -4.26
CA ASP A 117 -43.47 -19.21 -4.28
C ASP A 117 -44.35 -19.83 -5.39
N GLY A 118 -43.89 -19.85 -6.65
CA GLY A 118 -44.36 -20.69 -7.79
C GLY A 118 -45.86 -20.66 -8.15
N SER A 119 -46.69 -19.99 -7.36
CA SER A 119 -48.10 -19.76 -7.55
C SER A 119 -48.24 -18.72 -8.65
N PRO A 120 -49.25 -18.81 -9.54
CA PRO A 120 -49.55 -17.74 -10.49
C PRO A 120 -49.84 -16.49 -9.67
N ALA A 121 -48.79 -15.70 -9.44
CA ALA A 121 -48.86 -14.56 -8.57
C ALA A 121 -49.91 -13.64 -9.19
N ALA A 122 -50.92 -13.27 -8.40
CA ALA A 122 -51.82 -12.21 -8.77
C ALA A 122 -50.96 -11.06 -9.27
N LYS A 123 -51.27 -10.53 -10.47
CA LYS A 123 -50.49 -9.49 -11.16
C LYS A 123 -50.00 -8.37 -10.21
N GLU A 124 -50.78 -8.07 -9.19
CA GLU A 124 -50.49 -7.18 -8.06
C GLU A 124 -49.19 -7.51 -7.31
N ARG A 125 -48.91 -8.78 -6.98
CA ARG A 125 -47.69 -9.21 -6.26
C ARG A 125 -46.44 -9.09 -7.13
N LEU A 126 -46.55 -9.36 -8.42
CA LEU A 126 -45.46 -9.14 -9.38
C LEU A 126 -45.17 -7.64 -9.55
N MET A 127 -46.23 -6.81 -9.60
CA MET A 127 -46.09 -5.35 -9.62
C MET A 127 -45.50 -4.79 -8.31
N ALA A 128 -45.78 -5.41 -7.16
CA ALA A 128 -45.14 -5.06 -5.89
C ALA A 128 -43.64 -5.40 -5.91
N ALA A 129 -43.27 -6.60 -6.36
CA ALA A 129 -41.86 -6.99 -6.53
C ALA A 129 -41.09 -6.06 -7.48
N TYR A 130 -41.78 -5.58 -8.53
CA TYR A 130 -41.26 -4.56 -9.45
C TYR A 130 -41.01 -3.21 -8.76
N GLN A 131 -41.95 -2.75 -7.93
CA GLN A 131 -41.79 -1.51 -7.16
C GLN A 131 -40.66 -1.62 -6.13
N ASP A 132 -40.59 -2.74 -5.39
CA ASP A 132 -39.54 -3.01 -4.41
C ASP A 132 -38.15 -2.94 -5.05
N CYS A 133 -37.96 -3.54 -6.23
CA CYS A 133 -36.69 -3.50 -6.95
C CYS A 133 -36.24 -2.08 -7.31
N LYS A 134 -37.18 -1.24 -7.78
CA LYS A 134 -36.92 0.17 -8.09
C LYS A 134 -36.63 0.99 -6.85
N ASP A 135 -37.40 0.77 -5.79
CA ASP A 135 -37.25 1.49 -4.54
C ASP A 135 -35.93 1.14 -3.86
N ASP A 136 -35.48 -0.12 -3.92
CA ASP A 136 -34.17 -0.52 -3.41
C ASP A 136 -33.02 0.15 -4.18
N LEU A 137 -33.10 0.20 -5.52
CA LEU A 137 -32.12 0.93 -6.33
C LEU A 137 -32.07 2.41 -5.95
N ARG A 138 -33.24 3.05 -5.81
CA ARG A 138 -33.36 4.44 -5.39
C ARG A 138 -32.79 4.68 -4.00
N GLN A 139 -33.13 3.84 -3.03
CA GLN A 139 -32.64 3.94 -1.66
C GLN A 139 -31.12 3.76 -1.59
N PHE A 140 -30.56 2.82 -2.36
CA PHE A 140 -29.12 2.62 -2.42
C PHE A 140 -28.38 3.88 -2.87
N TYR A 141 -28.81 4.47 -3.99
CA TYR A 141 -28.20 5.70 -4.51
C TYR A 141 -28.46 6.91 -3.60
N HIS A 142 -29.62 7.00 -2.97
CA HIS A 142 -29.93 8.06 -2.02
C HIS A 142 -29.01 8.01 -0.79
N LYS A 143 -28.81 6.83 -0.19
CA LYS A 143 -27.87 6.64 0.93
C LYS A 143 -26.45 7.05 0.54
N LEU A 144 -26.01 6.64 -0.64
CA LEU A 144 -24.67 6.98 -1.12
C LEU A 144 -24.51 8.47 -1.39
N GLU A 145 -25.54 9.14 -1.91
CA GLU A 145 -25.55 10.59 -2.06
C GLU A 145 -25.52 11.30 -0.70
N ASP A 146 -26.29 10.84 0.27
CA ASP A 146 -26.33 11.42 1.62
C ASP A 146 -24.99 11.25 2.34
N GLU A 147 -24.32 10.11 2.21
CA GLU A 147 -22.96 9.91 2.71
C GLU A 147 -21.97 10.92 2.12
N MET A 148 -22.07 11.21 0.82
CA MET A 148 -21.21 12.21 0.18
C MET A 148 -21.55 13.63 0.60
N ARG A 149 -22.84 13.94 0.85
CA ARG A 149 -23.27 15.24 1.39
C ARG A 149 -22.71 15.46 2.80
N VAL A 150 -22.77 14.45 3.67
CA VAL A 150 -22.19 14.53 5.02
C VAL A 150 -20.69 14.86 4.94
N ARG A 151 -19.94 14.18 4.05
CA ARG A 151 -18.51 14.51 3.84
C ARG A 151 -18.28 15.92 3.31
N LEU A 152 -19.18 16.42 2.46
CA LEU A 152 -19.10 17.79 1.96
C LEU A 152 -19.30 18.80 3.10
N ASP A 153 -20.25 18.54 4.00
CA ASP A 153 -20.53 19.38 5.17
C ASP A 153 -19.38 19.33 6.18
N GLU A 154 -18.75 18.17 6.38
CA GLU A 154 -17.53 18.01 7.19
C GLU A 154 -16.39 18.87 6.64
N LEU A 155 -16.07 18.75 5.34
CA LEU A 155 -15.04 19.56 4.68
C LEU A 155 -15.36 21.05 4.72
N ALA A 156 -16.63 21.43 4.58
CA ALA A 156 -17.04 22.82 4.74
C ALA A 156 -16.80 23.30 6.18
N SER A 157 -17.08 22.47 7.19
CA SER A 157 -16.84 22.82 8.59
C SER A 157 -15.35 22.99 8.91
N GLU A 158 -14.50 22.16 8.32
CA GLU A 158 -13.04 22.23 8.41
C GLU A 158 -12.49 23.50 7.74
N GLU A 159 -12.98 23.83 6.54
CA GLU A 159 -12.62 25.07 5.87
C GLU A 159 -12.97 26.30 6.73
N HIS A 160 -14.16 26.30 7.34
CA HIS A 160 -14.58 27.40 8.23
C HIS A 160 -13.75 27.44 9.52
N SER A 161 -13.34 26.29 10.07
CA SER A 161 -12.48 26.25 11.26
C SER A 161 -11.08 26.77 10.94
N LEU A 162 -10.50 26.35 9.82
CA LEU A 162 -9.20 26.81 9.32
C LEU A 162 -9.20 28.31 9.04
N LYS A 163 -10.22 28.84 8.34
CA LYS A 163 -10.35 30.28 8.09
C LYS A 163 -10.44 31.08 9.40
N ARG A 164 -11.22 30.60 10.38
CA ARG A 164 -11.31 31.25 11.69
C ARG A 164 -10.01 31.18 12.47
N PHE A 165 -9.27 30.09 12.34
CA PHE A 165 -7.96 29.91 12.98
C PHE A 165 -6.94 30.88 12.39
N LEU A 166 -6.80 30.89 11.06
CA LEU A 166 -5.92 31.81 10.33
C LEU A 166 -6.23 33.27 10.65
N ALA A 167 -7.50 33.66 10.69
CA ALA A 167 -7.91 35.03 11.03
C ALA A 167 -7.55 35.45 12.47
N LYS A 168 -7.42 34.49 13.40
CA LYS A 168 -7.09 34.78 14.81
C LYS A 168 -5.60 34.82 15.10
N PHE A 169 -4.80 34.05 14.35
CA PHE A 169 -3.38 33.83 14.64
C PHE A 169 -2.45 34.38 13.56
N GLN A 170 -2.96 35.18 12.62
CA GLN A 170 -2.23 35.70 11.47
C GLN A 170 -0.90 36.40 11.83
N GLU A 171 -0.82 37.06 13.00
CA GLU A 171 0.38 37.79 13.45
C GLU A 171 1.39 36.91 14.21
N HIS A 172 1.09 35.63 14.42
CA HIS A 172 1.87 34.74 15.30
C HIS A 172 2.57 33.59 14.58
N PHE A 173 2.44 33.47 13.25
CA PHE A 173 3.07 32.41 12.47
C PHE A 173 4.39 32.85 11.85
N GLU A 174 5.35 31.92 11.78
CA GLU A 174 6.48 32.02 10.88
C GLU A 174 6.03 31.72 9.43
N ASP A 175 6.69 32.31 8.44
CA ASP A 175 6.29 32.21 7.02
C ASP A 175 6.15 30.74 6.54
N GLU A 176 7.05 29.84 6.99
CA GLU A 176 7.02 28.41 6.65
C GLU A 176 5.83 27.66 7.26
N GLU A 177 5.32 28.09 8.42
CA GLU A 177 4.13 27.51 9.04
C GLU A 177 2.86 28.01 8.37
N TYR A 178 2.85 29.28 7.97
CA TYR A 178 1.74 29.89 7.26
C TYR A 178 1.51 29.24 5.88
N GLU A 179 2.58 28.94 5.14
CA GLU A 179 2.48 28.22 3.86
C GLU A 179 1.83 26.84 4.00
N LYS A 180 2.10 26.11 5.11
CA LYS A 180 1.47 24.81 5.35
C LYS A 180 -0.05 24.91 5.51
N PHE A 181 -0.53 25.95 6.19
CA PHE A 181 -1.97 26.16 6.36
C PHE A 181 -2.65 26.62 5.07
N ILE A 182 -1.95 27.37 4.21
CA ILE A 182 -2.46 27.68 2.86
C ILE A 182 -2.62 26.39 2.06
N MET A 183 -1.60 25.54 2.03
CA MET A 183 -1.64 24.25 1.35
C MET A 183 -2.77 23.34 1.88
N GLU A 184 -3.01 23.35 3.19
CA GLU A 184 -4.14 22.62 3.79
C GLU A 184 -5.49 23.18 3.33
N GLY A 185 -5.63 24.50 3.24
CA GLY A 185 -6.81 25.15 2.69
C GLY A 185 -7.09 24.79 1.23
N GLU A 186 -6.05 24.82 0.38
CA GLU A 186 -6.14 24.41 -1.03
C GLU A 186 -6.54 22.94 -1.17
N ASN A 187 -6.02 22.06 -0.30
CA ASN A 187 -6.36 20.64 -0.29
C ASN A 187 -7.84 20.42 0.11
N ILE A 188 -8.33 21.13 1.13
CA ILE A 188 -9.75 21.08 1.52
C ILE A 188 -10.64 21.53 0.36
N GLU A 189 -10.29 22.62 -0.34
CA GLU A 189 -11.03 23.10 -1.50
C GLU A 189 -11.05 22.08 -2.65
N LEU A 190 -9.90 21.48 -2.96
CA LEU A 190 -9.81 20.42 -3.97
C LEU A 190 -10.69 19.23 -3.60
N ASN A 191 -10.65 18.78 -2.35
CA ASN A 191 -11.46 17.65 -1.88
C ASN A 191 -12.96 17.96 -1.94
N LYS A 192 -13.38 19.20 -1.62
CA LYS A 192 -14.77 19.62 -1.80
C LYS A 192 -15.21 19.52 -3.26
N ASN A 193 -14.39 20.02 -4.19
CA ASN A 193 -14.69 19.94 -5.63
C ASN A 193 -14.80 18.49 -6.11
N VAL A 194 -13.90 17.61 -5.64
CA VAL A 194 -13.94 16.18 -5.96
C VAL A 194 -15.23 15.53 -5.44
N VAL A 195 -15.63 15.82 -4.19
CA VAL A 195 -16.86 15.28 -3.59
C VAL A 195 -18.10 15.80 -4.32
N GLN A 196 -18.14 17.08 -4.71
CA GLN A 196 -19.23 17.65 -5.50
C GLN A 196 -19.36 16.97 -6.86
N MET A 197 -18.26 16.82 -7.60
CA MET A 197 -18.25 16.05 -8.85
C MET A 197 -18.70 14.61 -8.63
N ARG A 198 -18.33 14.00 -7.51
CA ARG A 198 -18.76 12.63 -7.20
C ARG A 198 -20.27 12.55 -6.98
N ILE A 199 -20.88 13.54 -6.31
CA ILE A 199 -22.34 13.62 -6.15
C ILE A 199 -23.04 13.74 -7.51
N GLU A 200 -22.53 14.58 -8.41
CA GLU A 200 -23.07 14.71 -9.77
C GLU A 200 -22.97 13.39 -10.55
N ASN A 201 -21.80 12.76 -10.53
CA ASN A 201 -21.59 11.45 -11.15
C ASN A 201 -22.54 10.38 -10.58
N LEU A 202 -22.80 10.38 -9.26
CA LEU A 202 -23.75 9.45 -8.65
C LEU A 202 -25.18 9.66 -9.13
N ARG A 203 -25.60 10.92 -9.34
CA ARG A 203 -26.91 11.24 -9.87
C ARG A 203 -27.06 10.78 -11.32
N ASP A 204 -26.03 10.96 -12.13
CA ASP A 204 -26.04 10.51 -13.52
C ASP A 204 -25.95 8.98 -13.63
N GLU A 205 -25.12 8.34 -12.80
CA GLU A 205 -25.09 6.88 -12.67
C GLU A 205 -26.46 6.32 -12.28
N TYR A 206 -27.14 6.94 -11.30
CA TYR A 206 -28.50 6.56 -10.90
C TYR A 206 -29.48 6.69 -12.07
N ARG A 207 -29.47 7.82 -12.79
CA ARG A 207 -30.34 8.03 -13.96
C ARG A 207 -30.14 6.93 -15.00
N HIS A 208 -28.90 6.66 -15.39
CA HIS A 208 -28.60 5.63 -16.37
C HIS A 208 -29.01 4.23 -15.90
N LYS A 209 -28.76 3.89 -14.63
CA LYS A 209 -29.15 2.58 -14.10
C LYS A 209 -30.66 2.44 -13.90
N ALA A 210 -31.35 3.50 -13.51
CA ALA A 210 -32.80 3.52 -13.40
C ALA A 210 -33.44 3.34 -14.79
N GLU A 211 -32.96 4.04 -15.81
CA GLU A 211 -33.42 3.84 -17.19
C GLU A 211 -33.13 2.44 -17.71
N HIS A 212 -31.95 1.91 -17.42
CA HIS A 212 -31.59 0.54 -17.80
C HIS A 212 -32.48 -0.49 -17.09
N LEU A 213 -32.71 -0.33 -15.79
CA LEU A 213 -33.60 -1.18 -15.00
C LEU A 213 -35.02 -1.13 -15.56
N ASP A 214 -35.52 0.06 -15.89
CA ASP A 214 -36.85 0.24 -16.47
C ASP A 214 -37.01 -0.48 -17.81
N ARG A 215 -35.99 -0.42 -18.68
CA ARG A 215 -35.97 -1.16 -19.95
C ARG A 215 -35.88 -2.66 -19.73
N ALA A 216 -34.95 -3.12 -18.89
CA ALA A 216 -34.77 -4.53 -18.60
C ALA A 216 -36.03 -5.17 -17.98
N LEU A 217 -36.72 -4.44 -17.10
CA LEU A 217 -37.98 -4.90 -16.51
C LEU A 217 -39.15 -4.86 -17.49
N TYR A 218 -39.19 -3.91 -18.43
CA TYR A 218 -40.22 -3.87 -19.47
C TYR A 218 -40.11 -5.06 -20.46
N GLU A 219 -38.87 -5.45 -20.78
CA GLU A 219 -38.55 -6.53 -21.70
C GLU A 219 -38.65 -7.92 -21.04
N ASP A 220 -38.79 -8.01 -19.71
CA ASP A 220 -38.80 -9.27 -18.97
C ASP A 220 -40.08 -10.07 -19.23
N GLU A 221 -39.92 -11.24 -19.86
CA GLU A 221 -41.01 -12.16 -20.18
C GLU A 221 -41.79 -12.63 -18.93
N ARG A 222 -41.14 -12.68 -17.76
CA ARG A 222 -41.73 -13.12 -16.49
C ARG A 222 -42.78 -12.13 -15.98
N LEU A 223 -42.69 -10.86 -16.38
CA LEU A 223 -43.63 -9.81 -16.02
C LEU A 223 -44.77 -9.66 -17.04
N ASN A 224 -44.61 -10.17 -18.26
CA ASN A 224 -45.59 -10.08 -19.35
C ASN A 224 -46.70 -11.15 -19.32
N GLY A 225 -46.83 -11.90 -18.22
CA GLY A 225 -48.01 -12.77 -17.99
C GLY A 225 -48.14 -13.96 -18.95
N ARG A 226 -47.05 -14.41 -19.59
CA ARG A 226 -47.04 -15.68 -20.32
C ARG A 226 -46.75 -16.80 -19.33
N ALA A 227 -47.73 -17.68 -19.12
CA ALA A 227 -47.60 -18.87 -18.28
C ALA A 227 -46.35 -19.67 -18.66
N PRO A 228 -45.62 -20.26 -17.69
CA PRO A 228 -44.50 -21.14 -18.00
C PRO A 228 -45.02 -22.35 -18.79
N VAL A 229 -44.40 -22.60 -19.95
CA VAL A 229 -44.56 -23.84 -20.69
C VAL A 229 -44.17 -24.98 -19.75
N GLU A 230 -45.12 -25.87 -19.46
CA GLU A 230 -44.89 -27.08 -18.68
C GLU A 230 -43.73 -27.87 -19.32
N VAL A 231 -42.56 -27.82 -18.68
CA VAL A 231 -41.49 -28.79 -18.96
C VAL A 231 -41.92 -30.09 -18.30
N LYS A 232 -42.55 -30.96 -19.08
CA LYS A 232 -42.76 -32.36 -18.70
C LYS A 232 -41.40 -33.01 -18.53
N PHE A 233 -41.05 -33.33 -17.29
CA PHE A 233 -39.96 -34.24 -17.01
C PHE A 233 -40.45 -35.65 -17.38
N GLU A 234 -39.95 -36.18 -18.50
CA GLU A 234 -40.03 -37.61 -18.77
C GLU A 234 -39.12 -38.33 -17.77
N GLU A 235 -39.73 -39.08 -16.86
CA GLU A 235 -39.05 -40.04 -16.00
C GLU A 235 -38.51 -41.20 -16.87
N LYS A 236 -37.22 -41.51 -16.69
CA LYS A 236 -36.60 -42.76 -17.14
C LYS A 236 -36.21 -43.60 -15.93
#